data_AF-A0A435XYL1-F1
#
_entry.id   AF-A0A435XYL1-F1
#
_cell.length_a   1.000
_cell.length_b   1.000
_cell.length_c   1.000
_cell.angle_alpha   90.00
_cell.angle_beta   90.00
_cell.angle_gamma   90.00
#
_symmetry.space_group_name_H-M   'P 1'
#
loop_
_entity.id
_entity.type
_entity.pdbx_description
1 polymer ?
#
loop_
_entity_poly.entity_id
_entity_poly.type
_entity_poly.pdbx_seq_one_letter_code
_entity_poly.pdbx_strand_id
1 'polypeptide(L)'
;MIEIDAQRLLGRIRELGAVGRDGEGRLIRLAASDTDRQGRDLFVGWLRQAGIDVAIDRVGNIFGIWQSPENAGQAPLLIGSHIDTVIDAGIYDGCYGVLAGLEVIETLKASGFLPSRPVAVAAFTNEEGVRYTPDMMGSLAHAGGVSAETVLAAVGTDGSVLRQELARIGYAGDREPGFLRPHAYLELHIEQGPVLEGEGLPIGAVENLQGISWQRVTIDGVANHAGTTPMSMRSDAGHAAARVITFLLDRTKASNAPTVATVGTIRFEPNAINVIPSRAVFT
;
A
#
# COMPACT_ATOMS: atom_id res chain seq x y z
N MET A 1 0.29 -29.24 18.63
CA MET A 1 -0.13 -28.05 17.86
C MET A 1 1.08 -27.63 17.04
N ILE A 2 0.91 -27.24 15.77
CA ILE A 2 2.03 -26.71 14.98
C ILE A 2 2.17 -25.22 15.37
N GLU A 3 3.37 -24.79 15.71
CA GLU A 3 3.69 -23.43 16.15
C GLU A 3 4.82 -22.85 15.29
N ILE A 4 4.75 -21.55 15.02
CA ILE A 4 5.77 -20.84 14.23
C ILE A 4 7.07 -20.63 15.02
N ASP A 5 8.19 -20.44 14.31
CA ASP A 5 9.42 -19.92 14.90
C ASP A 5 9.38 -18.38 14.97
N ALA A 6 8.94 -17.86 16.12
CA ALA A 6 8.85 -16.43 16.35
C ALA A 6 10.21 -15.71 16.26
N GLN A 7 11.33 -16.37 16.61
CA GLN A 7 12.65 -15.73 16.56
C GLN A 7 13.12 -15.58 15.11
N ARG A 8 12.87 -16.57 14.25
CA ARG A 8 13.15 -16.48 12.81
C ARG A 8 12.32 -15.38 12.16
N LEU A 9 11.01 -15.32 12.44
CA LEU A 9 10.12 -14.30 11.90
C LEU A 9 10.54 -12.88 12.32
N LEU A 10 10.70 -12.64 13.62
CA LEU A 10 11.10 -11.33 14.15
C LEU A 10 12.53 -10.97 13.74
N GLY A 11 13.40 -11.95 13.53
CA GLY A 11 14.73 -11.77 12.96
C GLY A 11 14.67 -11.18 11.56
N ARG A 12 13.90 -11.79 10.66
CA ARG A 12 13.74 -11.32 9.27
C ARG A 12 13.06 -9.96 9.18
N ILE A 13 12.06 -9.69 10.02
CA ILE A 13 11.41 -8.38 10.09
C ILE A 13 12.44 -7.30 10.45
N ARG A 14 13.31 -7.57 11.44
CA ARG A 14 14.38 -6.63 11.82
C ARG A 14 15.44 -6.47 10.74
N GLU A 15 15.83 -7.55 10.08
CA GLU A 15 16.80 -7.53 8.98
C GLU A 15 16.28 -6.72 7.79
N LEU A 16 15.03 -6.96 7.36
CA LEU A 16 14.39 -6.17 6.31
C LEU A 16 14.15 -4.71 6.77
N GLY A 17 13.79 -4.50 8.03
CA GLY A 17 13.61 -3.17 8.63
C GLY A 17 14.89 -2.34 8.77
N ALA A 18 16.06 -2.94 8.56
CA ALA A 18 17.34 -2.24 8.48
C ALA A 18 17.67 -1.75 7.05
N VAL A 19 17.00 -2.31 6.02
CA VAL A 19 17.20 -1.93 4.61
C VAL A 19 16.36 -0.71 4.26
N GLY A 20 17.03 0.35 3.81
CA GLY A 20 16.39 1.64 3.50
C GLY A 20 16.47 2.68 4.61
N ARG A 21 17.40 2.53 5.56
CA ARG A 21 17.66 3.55 6.59
C ARG A 21 18.45 4.72 5.99
N ASP A 22 17.92 5.93 6.12
CA ASP A 22 18.63 7.15 5.72
C ASP A 22 19.67 7.59 6.77
N GLY A 23 20.34 8.73 6.54
CA GLY A 23 21.36 9.26 7.46
C GLY A 23 20.83 9.65 8.85
N GLU A 24 19.51 9.81 9.00
CA GLU A 24 18.84 10.10 10.27
C GLU A 24 18.23 8.83 10.89
N GLY A 25 18.38 7.68 10.25
CA GLY A 25 17.85 6.39 10.69
C GLY A 25 16.38 6.17 10.35
N ARG A 26 15.76 7.03 9.53
CA ARG A 26 14.37 6.84 9.08
C ARG A 26 14.30 5.73 8.05
N LEU A 27 13.28 4.88 8.13
CA LEU A 27 13.07 3.82 7.15
C LEU A 27 12.35 4.39 5.93
N ILE A 28 12.98 4.28 4.76
CA ILE A 28 12.47 4.71 3.48
C ILE A 28 12.85 3.65 2.44
N ARG A 29 11.88 2.82 2.05
CA ARG A 29 12.04 1.80 1.02
C ARG A 29 10.92 1.92 -0.01
N LEU A 30 10.97 3.00 -0.79
CA LEU A 30 9.95 3.29 -1.81
C LEU A 30 10.02 2.29 -2.97
N ALA A 31 8.86 1.97 -3.56
CA ALA A 31 8.77 1.00 -4.66
C ALA A 31 9.76 1.27 -5.81
N ALA A 32 10.34 0.20 -6.34
CA ALA A 32 11.31 0.17 -7.43
C ALA A 32 12.58 1.01 -7.21
N SER A 33 12.87 1.43 -5.97
CA SER A 33 14.14 2.07 -5.60
C SER A 33 15.25 1.04 -5.41
N ASP A 34 16.50 1.50 -5.26
CA ASP A 34 17.62 0.60 -4.93
C ASP A 34 17.46 -0.08 -3.56
N THR A 35 16.83 0.62 -2.61
CA THR A 35 16.51 0.07 -1.28
C THR A 35 15.39 -0.96 -1.37
N ASP A 36 14.40 -0.77 -2.26
CA ASP A 36 13.37 -1.78 -2.53
C ASP A 36 14.00 -3.01 -3.20
N ARG A 37 14.90 -2.82 -4.18
CA ARG A 37 15.69 -3.92 -4.75
C ARG A 37 16.37 -4.75 -3.66
N GLN A 38 17.08 -4.11 -2.72
CA GLN A 38 17.76 -4.81 -1.62
C GLN A 38 16.77 -5.60 -0.75
N GLY A 39 15.61 -5.04 -0.44
CA GLY A 39 14.57 -5.74 0.33
C GLY A 39 13.98 -6.94 -0.42
N ARG A 40 13.73 -6.77 -1.73
CA ARG A 40 13.30 -7.85 -2.61
C ARG A 40 14.34 -8.96 -2.72
N ASP A 41 15.62 -8.61 -2.84
CA ASP A 41 16.73 -9.55 -2.93
C ASP A 41 16.84 -10.40 -1.66
N LEU A 42 16.66 -9.79 -0.48
CA LEU A 42 16.57 -10.52 0.79
C LEU A 42 15.41 -11.50 0.80
N PHE A 43 14.21 -11.04 0.42
CA PHE A 43 13.03 -11.89 0.40
C PHE A 43 13.18 -13.08 -0.57
N VAL A 44 13.62 -12.82 -1.80
CA VAL A 44 13.93 -13.87 -2.80
C VAL A 44 15.04 -14.80 -2.29
N GLY A 45 16.04 -14.26 -1.60
CA GLY A 45 17.09 -15.04 -0.94
C GLY A 45 16.53 -16.02 0.08
N TRP A 46 15.65 -15.56 0.98
CA TRP A 46 15.02 -16.43 1.98
C TRP A 46 14.10 -17.48 1.34
N LEU A 47 13.35 -17.14 0.30
CA LEU A 47 12.55 -18.12 -0.46
C LEU A 47 13.43 -19.25 -1.03
N ARG A 48 14.55 -18.88 -1.67
CA ARG A 48 15.49 -19.85 -2.25
C ARG A 48 16.14 -20.71 -1.17
N GLN A 49 16.54 -20.12 -0.04
CA GLN A 49 17.11 -20.85 1.09
C GLN A 49 16.12 -21.86 1.68
N ALA A 50 14.83 -21.53 1.71
CA ALA A 50 13.76 -22.43 2.12
C ALA A 50 13.38 -23.48 1.05
N GLY A 51 14.04 -23.49 -0.11
CA GLY A 51 13.73 -24.37 -1.23
C GLY A 51 12.29 -24.17 -1.75
N ILE A 52 11.89 -22.90 -1.89
CA ILE A 52 10.58 -22.48 -2.42
C ILE A 52 10.80 -21.93 -3.84
N ASP A 53 9.94 -22.31 -4.78
CA ASP A 53 10.01 -21.83 -6.16
C ASP A 53 9.72 -20.34 -6.21
N VAL A 54 10.54 -19.57 -6.93
CA VAL A 54 10.34 -18.12 -7.09
C VAL A 54 9.81 -17.83 -8.48
N ALA A 55 8.71 -17.09 -8.55
CA ALA A 55 8.16 -16.54 -9.78
C ALA A 55 7.97 -15.03 -9.62
N ILE A 56 8.25 -14.27 -10.69
CA ILE A 56 8.09 -12.82 -10.70
C ILE A 56 7.27 -12.46 -11.93
N ASP A 57 6.25 -11.62 -11.76
CA ASP A 57 5.45 -11.14 -12.89
C ASP A 57 6.01 -9.85 -13.50
N ARG A 58 5.44 -9.44 -14.63
CA ARG A 58 5.87 -8.25 -15.38
C ARG A 58 5.73 -6.94 -14.60
N VAL A 59 4.88 -6.88 -13.58
CA VAL A 59 4.75 -5.69 -12.70
C VAL A 59 5.59 -5.84 -11.42
N GLY A 60 6.44 -6.86 -11.37
CA GLY A 60 7.41 -7.08 -10.30
C GLY A 60 6.82 -7.67 -9.03
N ASN A 61 5.59 -8.19 -9.04
CA ASN A 61 5.11 -8.94 -7.90
C ASN A 61 5.96 -10.21 -7.75
N ILE A 62 6.38 -10.51 -6.52
CA ILE A 62 7.23 -11.67 -6.21
C ILE A 62 6.35 -12.74 -5.57
N PHE A 63 6.42 -13.97 -6.08
CA PHE A 63 5.71 -15.12 -5.56
C PHE A 63 6.70 -16.21 -5.15
N GLY A 64 6.61 -16.67 -3.91
CA GLY A 64 7.21 -17.91 -3.43
C GLY A 64 6.17 -19.02 -3.42
N ILE A 65 6.34 -20.08 -4.20
CA ILE A 65 5.35 -21.14 -4.37
C ILE A 65 5.89 -22.45 -3.79
N TRP A 66 5.31 -22.92 -2.68
CA TRP A 66 5.58 -24.25 -2.14
C TRP A 66 4.55 -25.25 -2.65
N GLN A 67 5.00 -26.16 -3.50
CA GLN A 67 4.18 -27.17 -4.17
C GLN A 67 4.92 -28.50 -4.28
N SER A 68 4.17 -29.55 -4.58
CA SER A 68 4.66 -30.86 -4.98
C SER A 68 4.07 -31.26 -6.34
N PRO A 69 4.64 -32.24 -7.06
CA PRO A 69 4.08 -32.71 -8.33
C PRO A 69 2.60 -33.10 -8.24
N GLU A 70 2.17 -33.62 -7.08
CA GLU A 70 0.80 -34.09 -6.84
C GLU A 70 -0.20 -32.93 -6.71
N ASN A 71 0.24 -31.75 -6.23
CA ASN A 71 -0.64 -30.62 -5.97
C ASN A 71 -0.45 -29.42 -6.90
N ALA A 72 0.58 -29.41 -7.75
CA ALA A 72 0.93 -28.28 -8.64
C ALA A 72 -0.22 -27.83 -9.59
N GLY A 73 -1.18 -28.72 -9.89
CA GLY A 73 -2.36 -28.40 -10.68
C GLY A 73 -3.52 -27.75 -9.90
N GLN A 74 -3.40 -27.58 -8.58
CA GLN A 74 -4.45 -27.01 -7.73
C GLN A 74 -4.23 -25.50 -7.52
N ALA A 75 -5.33 -24.76 -7.35
CA ALA A 75 -5.25 -23.35 -6.97
C ALA A 75 -4.69 -23.22 -5.53
N PRO A 76 -3.70 -22.33 -5.28
CA PRO A 76 -3.00 -22.24 -4.01
C PRO A 76 -3.83 -21.58 -2.90
N LEU A 77 -3.44 -21.80 -1.65
CA LEU A 77 -3.62 -20.80 -0.60
C LEU A 77 -2.55 -19.73 -0.79
N LEU A 78 -2.94 -18.48 -1.01
CA LEU A 78 -2.01 -17.37 -1.13
C LEU A 78 -2.01 -16.54 0.15
N ILE A 79 -0.82 -16.35 0.73
CA ILE A 79 -0.60 -15.43 1.84
C ILE A 79 0.21 -14.25 1.30
N GLY A 80 -0.14 -13.01 1.57
CA GLY A 80 0.62 -11.91 0.98
C GLY A 80 0.37 -10.58 1.64
N SER A 81 1.19 -9.62 1.20
CA SER A 81 1.07 -8.19 1.47
C SER A 81 2.11 -7.46 0.60
N HIS A 82 2.77 -6.42 1.10
CA HIS A 82 3.82 -5.65 0.42
C HIS A 82 5.11 -5.56 1.24
N ILE A 83 6.18 -5.07 0.62
CA ILE A 83 7.45 -4.80 1.30
C ILE A 83 8.00 -3.40 1.03
N ASP A 84 7.42 -2.64 0.11
CA ASP A 84 7.68 -1.20 0.02
C ASP A 84 7.06 -0.48 1.21
N THR A 85 7.59 0.71 1.52
CA THR A 85 7.16 1.50 2.68
C THR A 85 6.86 2.94 2.29
N VAL A 86 6.13 3.63 3.16
CA VAL A 86 6.14 5.10 3.23
C VAL A 86 7.51 5.68 3.64
N ILE A 87 7.57 7.01 3.71
CA ILE A 87 8.69 7.77 4.28
C ILE A 87 8.57 7.73 5.81
N ASP A 88 9.70 7.49 6.49
CA ASP A 88 9.77 7.39 7.96
C ASP A 88 8.87 6.30 8.53
N ALA A 89 8.90 5.13 7.89
CA ALA A 89 8.02 4.02 8.21
C ALA A 89 8.45 3.24 9.48
N GLY A 90 7.47 2.57 10.09
CA GLY A 90 7.73 1.46 11.01
C GLY A 90 8.25 0.22 10.29
N ILE A 91 8.71 -0.78 11.05
CA ILE A 91 9.27 -2.02 10.47
C ILE A 91 8.24 -3.13 10.22
N TYR A 92 6.95 -2.87 10.42
CA TYR A 92 5.91 -3.91 10.42
C TYR A 92 4.88 -3.78 9.30
N ASP A 93 4.65 -2.56 8.81
CA ASP A 93 3.67 -2.27 7.77
C ASP A 93 3.98 -3.04 6.48
N GLY A 94 2.97 -3.75 5.96
CA GLY A 94 3.05 -4.71 4.86
C GLY A 94 3.92 -5.94 5.11
N CYS A 95 5.21 -5.72 5.34
CA CYS A 95 6.22 -6.77 5.32
C CYS A 95 6.01 -7.84 6.40
N TYR A 96 5.30 -7.52 7.48
CA TYR A 96 4.88 -8.51 8.46
C TYR A 96 4.04 -9.63 7.82
N GLY A 97 3.07 -9.29 6.97
CA GLY A 97 2.22 -10.27 6.29
C GLY A 97 3.00 -11.16 5.33
N VAL A 98 3.91 -10.58 4.57
CA VAL A 98 4.81 -11.31 3.65
C VAL A 98 5.69 -12.30 4.42
N LEU A 99 6.37 -11.82 5.47
CA LEU A 99 7.31 -12.65 6.22
C LEU A 99 6.62 -13.68 7.10
N ALA A 100 5.41 -13.40 7.60
CA ALA A 100 4.56 -14.38 8.26
C ALA A 100 4.14 -15.50 7.29
N GLY A 101 3.80 -15.18 6.04
CA GLY A 101 3.49 -16.17 5.01
C GLY A 101 4.66 -17.12 4.73
N LEU A 102 5.88 -16.58 4.64
CA LEU A 102 7.09 -17.40 4.53
C LEU A 102 7.31 -18.28 5.77
N GLU A 103 7.15 -17.71 6.97
CA GLU A 103 7.29 -18.46 8.22
C GLU A 103 6.30 -19.61 8.35
N VAL A 104 5.04 -19.41 7.90
CA VAL A 104 4.03 -20.46 7.83
C VAL A 104 4.50 -21.60 6.92
N ILE A 105 5.01 -21.28 5.72
CA ILE A 105 5.50 -22.30 4.78
C ILE A 105 6.66 -23.09 5.41
N GLU A 106 7.68 -22.42 5.96
CA GLU A 106 8.82 -23.10 6.57
C GLU A 106 8.46 -23.95 7.78
N THR A 107 7.54 -23.46 8.62
CA THR A 107 7.03 -24.20 9.77
C THR A 107 6.30 -25.48 9.34
N LEU A 108 5.41 -25.38 8.34
CA LEU A 108 4.69 -26.54 7.81
C LEU A 108 5.64 -27.54 7.12
N LYS A 109 6.65 -27.05 6.40
CA LYS A 109 7.71 -27.90 5.83
C LYS A 109 8.48 -28.64 6.93
N ALA A 110 8.90 -27.93 7.98
CA ALA A 110 9.65 -28.51 9.09
C ALA A 110 8.82 -29.54 9.90
N SER A 111 7.50 -29.37 9.96
CA SER A 111 6.61 -30.34 10.61
C SER A 111 6.30 -31.58 9.77
N GLY A 112 6.81 -31.66 8.52
CA GLY A 112 6.49 -32.74 7.58
C GLY A 112 5.06 -32.69 7.04
N PHE A 113 4.41 -31.51 7.09
CA PHE A 113 3.05 -31.36 6.55
C PHE A 113 3.07 -31.47 5.02
N LEU A 114 2.12 -32.23 4.47
CA LEU A 114 1.94 -32.39 3.03
C LEU A 114 0.63 -31.68 2.62
N PRO A 115 0.70 -30.47 2.04
CA PRO A 115 -0.50 -29.71 1.76
C PRO A 115 -1.22 -30.28 0.52
N SER A 116 -2.55 -30.36 0.58
CA SER A 116 -3.38 -30.84 -0.54
C SER A 116 -3.44 -29.88 -1.73
N ARG A 117 -2.97 -28.64 -1.53
CA ARG A 117 -2.86 -27.57 -2.52
C ARG A 117 -1.52 -26.85 -2.31
N PRO A 118 -0.98 -26.15 -3.29
CA PRO A 118 0.19 -25.31 -3.07
C PRO A 118 -0.09 -24.24 -2.01
N VAL A 119 0.93 -23.88 -1.25
CA VAL A 119 0.90 -22.70 -0.37
C VAL A 119 1.88 -21.70 -0.95
N ALA A 120 1.40 -20.50 -1.25
CA ALA A 120 2.19 -19.46 -1.85
C ALA A 120 2.27 -18.23 -0.94
N VAL A 121 3.37 -17.50 -1.05
CA VAL A 121 3.57 -16.20 -0.43
C VAL A 121 3.79 -15.14 -1.51
N ALA A 122 3.18 -13.97 -1.39
CA ALA A 122 3.36 -12.84 -2.31
C ALA A 122 3.85 -11.57 -1.63
N ALA A 123 4.75 -10.85 -2.32
CA ALA A 123 5.06 -9.46 -2.06
C ALA A 123 4.62 -8.64 -3.27
N PHE A 124 3.57 -7.83 -3.12
CA PHE A 124 3.00 -7.00 -4.18
C PHE A 124 3.79 -5.71 -4.34
N THR A 125 3.92 -5.25 -5.60
CA THR A 125 4.64 -4.02 -5.93
C THR A 125 3.80 -2.77 -5.69
N ASN A 126 4.42 -1.76 -5.06
CA ASN A 126 3.89 -0.40 -4.95
C ASN A 126 2.49 -0.40 -4.33
N GLU A 127 2.40 -0.98 -3.14
CA GLU A 127 1.15 -0.99 -2.39
C GLU A 127 0.91 0.41 -1.80
N GLU A 128 1.94 1.03 -1.23
CA GLU A 128 1.80 2.31 -0.49
C GLU A 128 1.47 3.50 -1.41
N GLY A 129 1.73 3.36 -2.72
CA GLY A 129 1.41 4.40 -3.71
C GLY A 129 2.23 5.70 -3.60
N VAL A 130 3.28 5.71 -2.77
CA VAL A 130 4.04 6.94 -2.44
C VAL A 130 4.89 7.43 -3.61
N ARG A 131 5.60 6.52 -4.28
CA ARG A 131 6.44 6.87 -5.44
C ARG A 131 5.61 6.90 -6.71
N TYR A 132 4.73 5.94 -6.93
CA TYR A 132 3.86 5.83 -8.10
C TYR A 132 2.39 5.75 -7.66
N THR A 133 1.48 6.49 -8.30
CA THR A 133 0.06 6.51 -7.97
C THR A 133 -0.79 5.78 -9.03
N PRO A 134 -1.87 5.06 -8.66
CA PRO A 134 -2.42 4.89 -7.31
C PRO A 134 -1.65 3.90 -6.44
N ASP A 135 -2.09 3.74 -5.20
CA ASP A 135 -1.77 2.64 -4.28
C ASP A 135 -2.20 1.26 -4.86
N MET A 136 -1.72 0.19 -4.23
CA MET A 136 -2.12 -1.20 -4.47
C MET A 136 -1.89 -1.68 -5.92
N MET A 137 -0.95 -1.08 -6.67
CA MET A 137 -0.82 -1.33 -8.11
C MET A 137 -0.59 -2.80 -8.46
N GLY A 138 0.35 -3.43 -7.76
CA GLY A 138 0.76 -4.81 -8.04
C GLY A 138 -0.37 -5.80 -7.81
N SER A 139 -1.07 -5.70 -6.68
CA SER A 139 -2.20 -6.56 -6.35
C SER A 139 -3.41 -6.28 -7.23
N LEU A 140 -3.69 -5.01 -7.55
CA LEU A 140 -4.79 -4.63 -8.44
C LEU A 140 -4.57 -5.16 -9.86
N ALA A 141 -3.33 -5.13 -10.37
CA ALA A 141 -3.00 -5.74 -11.65
C ALA A 141 -3.16 -7.26 -11.62
N HIS A 142 -2.69 -7.91 -10.54
CA HIS A 142 -2.82 -9.36 -10.36
C HIS A 142 -4.29 -9.80 -10.28
N ALA A 143 -5.14 -9.02 -9.62
CA ALA A 143 -6.58 -9.25 -9.53
C ALA A 143 -7.34 -8.94 -10.83
N GLY A 144 -6.68 -8.30 -11.81
CA GLY A 144 -7.28 -7.89 -13.08
C GLY A 144 -8.11 -6.60 -13.00
N GLY A 145 -7.97 -5.81 -11.93
CA GLY A 145 -8.63 -4.51 -11.77
C GLY A 145 -7.99 -3.38 -12.58
N VAL A 146 -6.72 -3.55 -12.96
CA VAL A 146 -5.99 -2.64 -13.84
C VAL A 146 -5.10 -3.43 -14.79
N SER A 147 -4.85 -2.91 -16.00
CA SER A 147 -3.96 -3.58 -16.95
C SER A 147 -2.49 -3.48 -16.51
N ALA A 148 -1.70 -4.52 -16.78
CA ALA A 148 -0.26 -4.50 -16.55
C ALA A 148 0.42 -3.32 -17.26
N GLU A 149 -0.02 -2.99 -18.48
CA GLU A 149 0.53 -1.88 -19.25
C GLU A 149 0.25 -0.51 -18.62
N THR A 150 -0.91 -0.32 -18.00
CA THR A 150 -1.25 0.89 -17.24
C THR A 150 -0.33 1.04 -16.03
N VAL A 151 -0.14 -0.02 -15.25
CA VAL A 151 0.76 -0.01 -14.08
C VAL A 151 2.19 0.29 -14.52
N LEU A 152 2.69 -0.43 -15.53
CA LEU A 152 4.05 -0.25 -16.04
C LEU A 152 4.32 1.15 -16.62
N ALA A 153 3.28 1.83 -17.11
CA ALA A 153 3.38 3.19 -17.62
C ALA A 153 3.35 4.28 -16.52
N ALA A 154 3.15 3.90 -15.25
CA ALA A 154 3.10 4.85 -14.16
C ALA A 154 4.40 5.68 -14.07
N VAL A 155 4.21 6.99 -13.89
CA VAL A 155 5.30 7.96 -13.72
C VAL A 155 5.37 8.33 -12.25
N GLY A 156 6.56 8.21 -11.68
CA GLY A 156 6.81 8.46 -10.27
C GLY A 156 6.88 9.95 -9.95
N THR A 157 6.85 10.28 -8.66
CA THR A 157 7.00 11.66 -8.16
C THR A 157 8.35 12.31 -8.53
N ASP A 158 9.35 11.49 -8.86
CA ASP A 158 10.68 11.87 -9.35
C ASP A 158 10.79 11.89 -10.89
N GLY A 159 9.70 11.63 -11.61
CA GLY A 159 9.67 11.55 -13.07
C GLY A 159 10.14 10.22 -13.66
N SER A 160 10.53 9.24 -12.82
CA SER A 160 10.90 7.89 -13.29
C SER A 160 9.69 7.12 -13.82
N VAL A 161 9.90 6.16 -14.71
CA VAL A 161 8.82 5.29 -15.23
C VAL A 161 8.94 3.91 -14.60
N LEU A 162 7.86 3.39 -14.00
CA LEU A 162 7.88 2.12 -13.25
C LEU A 162 8.46 0.95 -14.06
N ARG A 163 8.10 0.83 -15.34
CA ARG A 163 8.68 -0.19 -16.24
C ARG A 163 10.20 -0.14 -16.30
N GLN A 164 10.75 1.06 -16.41
CA GLN A 164 12.19 1.26 -16.53
C GLN A 164 12.88 0.92 -15.21
N GLU A 165 12.28 1.33 -14.09
CA GLU A 165 12.83 1.06 -12.77
C GLU A 165 12.78 -0.44 -12.42
N LEU A 166 11.67 -1.14 -12.69
CA LEU A 166 11.60 -2.60 -12.52
C LEU A 166 12.64 -3.33 -13.36
N ALA A 167 12.86 -2.92 -14.61
CA ALA A 167 13.93 -3.47 -15.44
C ALA A 167 15.32 -3.15 -14.86
N ARG A 168 15.54 -1.91 -14.40
CA ARG A 168 16.81 -1.45 -13.80
C ARG A 168 17.16 -2.23 -12.53
N ILE A 169 16.16 -2.52 -11.68
CA ILE A 169 16.39 -3.27 -10.44
C ILE A 169 16.37 -4.79 -10.65
N GLY A 170 16.05 -5.29 -11.85
CA GLY A 170 16.03 -6.72 -12.17
C GLY A 170 14.75 -7.46 -11.77
N TYR A 171 13.65 -6.74 -11.55
CA TYR A 171 12.35 -7.28 -11.14
C TYR A 171 11.27 -7.13 -12.22
N ALA A 172 11.65 -6.87 -13.47
CA ALA A 172 10.76 -7.07 -14.61
C ALA A 172 10.67 -8.56 -14.95
N GLY A 173 9.71 -9.25 -14.31
CA GLY A 173 9.51 -10.69 -14.48
C GLY A 173 8.88 -11.07 -15.84
N ASP A 174 8.78 -12.37 -16.07
CA ASP A 174 8.28 -12.96 -17.32
C ASP A 174 6.83 -13.46 -17.23
N ARG A 175 6.30 -13.62 -16.02
CA ARG A 175 4.90 -14.04 -15.82
C ARG A 175 3.94 -12.88 -16.08
N GLU A 176 2.77 -13.19 -16.61
CA GLU A 176 1.69 -12.22 -16.68
C GLU A 176 1.02 -12.08 -15.31
N PRO A 177 0.67 -10.86 -14.86
CA PRO A 177 -0.14 -10.68 -13.66
C PRO A 177 -1.42 -11.52 -13.72
N GLY A 178 -1.79 -12.14 -12.61
CA GLY A 178 -2.93 -13.05 -12.54
C GLY A 178 -2.63 -14.50 -12.96
N PHE A 179 -1.36 -14.84 -13.24
CA PHE A 179 -0.96 -16.23 -13.54
C PHE A 179 -1.24 -17.21 -12.38
N LEU A 180 -1.19 -16.70 -11.13
CA LEU A 180 -1.42 -17.47 -9.92
C LEU A 180 -2.75 -17.07 -9.27
N ARG A 181 -3.85 -17.67 -9.72
CA ARG A 181 -5.18 -17.42 -9.15
C ARG A 181 -5.37 -18.25 -7.88
N PRO A 182 -5.54 -17.63 -6.70
CA PRO A 182 -5.67 -18.37 -5.45
C PRO A 182 -7.05 -19.01 -5.28
N HIS A 183 -7.10 -20.12 -4.53
CA HIS A 183 -8.33 -20.66 -3.97
C HIS A 183 -8.85 -19.78 -2.83
N ALA A 184 -7.93 -19.28 -2.01
CA ALA A 184 -8.17 -18.33 -0.93
C ALA A 184 -6.95 -17.43 -0.78
N TYR A 185 -7.18 -16.19 -0.39
CA TYR A 185 -6.16 -15.21 -0.06
C TYR A 185 -6.27 -14.85 1.42
N LEU A 186 -5.14 -14.82 2.12
CA LEU A 186 -5.04 -14.40 3.51
C LEU A 186 -3.96 -13.32 3.61
N GLU A 187 -4.29 -12.22 4.27
CA GLU A 187 -3.34 -11.15 4.58
C GLU A 187 -3.33 -10.91 6.08
N LEU A 188 -2.15 -11.09 6.68
CA LEU A 188 -1.90 -10.71 8.05
C LEU A 188 -1.31 -9.30 8.03
N HIS A 189 -1.89 -8.40 8.79
CA HIS A 189 -1.45 -7.03 8.83
C HIS A 189 -1.51 -6.48 10.26
N ILE A 190 -0.70 -5.46 10.54
CA ILE A 190 -0.89 -4.67 11.76
C ILE A 190 -2.18 -3.86 11.62
N GLU A 191 -2.79 -3.50 12.75
CA GLU A 191 -4.03 -2.73 12.75
C GLU A 191 -3.88 -1.33 12.12
N GLN A 192 -2.68 -0.73 12.23
CA GLN A 192 -2.38 0.69 11.95
C GLN A 192 -3.22 1.69 12.78
N GLY A 193 -4.12 1.20 13.63
CA GLY A 193 -4.93 1.95 14.57
C GLY A 193 -4.72 1.49 16.02
N PRO A 194 -5.41 2.13 16.98
CA PRO A 194 -5.21 1.90 18.41
C PRO A 194 -6.28 0.98 19.06
N VAL A 195 -7.20 0.39 18.30
CA VAL A 195 -8.40 -0.28 18.83
C VAL A 195 -8.04 -1.58 19.53
N LEU A 196 -7.28 -2.48 18.89
CA LEU A 196 -6.90 -3.77 19.47
C LEU A 196 -6.04 -3.57 20.73
N GLU A 197 -5.12 -2.61 20.72
CA GLU A 197 -4.34 -2.25 21.91
C GLU A 197 -5.25 -1.69 23.02
N GLY A 198 -6.13 -0.74 22.67
CA GLY A 198 -7.05 -0.10 23.62
C GLY A 198 -8.05 -1.07 24.25
N GLU A 199 -8.45 -2.11 23.52
CA GLU A 199 -9.35 -3.16 23.99
C GLU A 199 -8.64 -4.37 24.59
N GLY A 200 -7.29 -4.43 24.51
CA GLY A 200 -6.50 -5.56 25.01
C GLY A 200 -6.73 -6.86 24.22
N LEU A 201 -7.06 -6.75 22.93
CA LEU A 201 -7.34 -7.88 22.04
C LEU A 201 -6.09 -8.22 21.21
N PRO A 202 -5.68 -9.51 21.13
CA PRO A 202 -4.47 -9.88 20.41
C PRO A 202 -4.66 -10.05 18.90
N ILE A 203 -5.89 -10.30 18.43
CA ILE A 203 -6.22 -10.62 17.03
C ILE A 203 -7.55 -9.97 16.65
N GLY A 204 -7.55 -9.25 15.53
CA GLY A 204 -8.77 -8.78 14.87
C GLY A 204 -9.17 -9.69 13.70
N ALA A 205 -10.40 -10.17 13.70
CA ALA A 205 -10.99 -10.83 12.53
C ALA A 205 -11.58 -9.76 11.60
N VAL A 206 -10.83 -9.38 10.57
CA VAL A 206 -11.22 -8.30 9.66
C VAL A 206 -12.40 -8.75 8.79
N GLU A 207 -13.58 -8.16 9.01
CA GLU A 207 -14.80 -8.49 8.23
C GLU A 207 -14.93 -7.67 6.95
N ASN A 208 -14.42 -6.43 6.94
CA ASN A 208 -14.51 -5.52 5.82
C ASN A 208 -13.34 -4.52 5.82
N LEU A 209 -13.20 -3.82 4.69
CA LEU A 209 -12.26 -2.72 4.49
C LEU A 209 -13.07 -1.46 4.22
N GLN A 210 -12.58 -0.32 4.70
CA GLN A 210 -13.24 0.95 4.45
C GLN A 210 -13.13 1.34 2.98
N GLY A 211 -14.24 1.73 2.34
CA GLY A 211 -14.22 2.30 1.01
C GLY A 211 -13.59 3.70 1.02
N ILE A 212 -12.64 3.94 0.12
CA ILE A 212 -11.89 5.20 0.03
C ILE A 212 -12.40 6.01 -1.17
N SER A 213 -12.59 7.32 -0.98
CA SER A 213 -12.85 8.27 -2.07
C SER A 213 -12.02 9.52 -1.86
N TRP A 214 -11.04 9.75 -2.74
CA TRP A 214 -10.27 10.99 -2.78
C TRP A 214 -10.80 11.90 -3.89
N GLN A 215 -11.03 13.16 -3.56
CA GLN A 215 -11.54 14.15 -4.51
C GLN A 215 -10.67 15.40 -4.46
N ARG A 216 -10.55 16.08 -5.60
CA ARG A 216 -10.03 17.44 -5.65
C ARG A 216 -11.16 18.37 -6.01
N VAL A 217 -11.49 19.29 -5.11
CA VAL A 217 -12.54 20.28 -5.33
C VAL A 217 -11.90 21.61 -5.69
N THR A 218 -12.30 22.17 -6.82
CA THR A 218 -11.94 23.53 -7.25
C THR A 218 -13.19 24.40 -7.22
N ILE A 219 -13.16 25.49 -6.48
CA ILE A 219 -14.22 26.50 -6.47
C ILE A 219 -13.66 27.77 -7.07
N ASP A 220 -14.25 28.21 -8.18
CA ASP A 220 -13.95 29.50 -8.81
C ASP A 220 -14.93 30.58 -8.32
N GLY A 221 -14.38 31.75 -8.04
CA GLY A 221 -15.04 32.98 -7.63
C GLY A 221 -14.48 34.16 -8.40
N VAL A 222 -14.54 35.36 -7.80
CA VAL A 222 -14.06 36.59 -8.45
C VAL A 222 -13.19 37.38 -7.47
N ALA A 223 -11.94 37.62 -7.84
CA ALA A 223 -11.03 38.43 -7.05
C ALA A 223 -11.48 39.90 -7.10
N ASN A 224 -11.53 40.53 -5.94
CA ASN A 224 -11.81 41.95 -5.81
C ASN A 224 -11.25 42.49 -4.48
N HIS A 225 -11.23 43.81 -4.31
CA HIS A 225 -10.60 44.44 -3.15
C HIS A 225 -11.41 44.24 -1.86
N ALA A 226 -10.78 43.67 -0.83
CA ALA A 226 -11.48 43.25 0.40
C ALA A 226 -12.15 44.40 1.17
N GLY A 227 -11.63 45.64 1.04
CA GLY A 227 -12.18 46.80 1.75
C GLY A 227 -13.30 47.54 1.00
N THR A 228 -13.35 47.44 -0.33
CA THR A 228 -14.22 48.31 -1.15
C THR A 228 -15.33 47.56 -1.88
N THR A 229 -15.25 46.23 -1.99
CA THR A 229 -16.32 45.41 -2.56
C THR A 229 -17.39 45.11 -1.50
N PRO A 230 -18.65 45.59 -1.67
CA PRO A 230 -19.75 45.27 -0.76
C PRO A 230 -20.00 43.77 -0.64
N MET A 231 -20.42 43.29 0.53
CA MET A 231 -20.65 41.86 0.78
C MET A 231 -21.64 41.22 -0.19
N SER A 232 -22.70 41.94 -0.57
CA SER A 232 -23.73 41.47 -1.50
C SER A 232 -23.24 41.26 -2.94
N MET A 233 -22.05 41.76 -3.28
CA MET A 233 -21.47 41.68 -4.63
C MET A 233 -20.29 40.69 -4.71
N ARG A 234 -20.01 39.94 -3.64
CA ARG A 234 -18.86 39.04 -3.60
C ARG A 234 -19.21 37.66 -4.14
N SER A 235 -18.32 37.14 -4.97
CA SER A 235 -18.21 35.71 -5.29
C SER A 235 -16.93 35.18 -4.64
N ASP A 236 -16.99 34.99 -3.31
CA ASP A 236 -15.83 34.64 -2.49
C ASP A 236 -15.61 33.12 -2.45
N ALA A 237 -14.57 32.65 -3.17
CA ALA A 237 -14.25 31.22 -3.22
C ALA A 237 -13.77 30.67 -1.87
N GLY A 238 -13.13 31.50 -1.04
CA GLY A 238 -12.65 31.11 0.28
C GLY A 238 -13.79 30.88 1.27
N HIS A 239 -14.78 31.77 1.26
CA HIS A 239 -15.99 31.59 2.05
C HIS A 239 -16.76 30.33 1.64
N ALA A 240 -16.90 30.09 0.32
CA ALA A 240 -17.54 28.89 -0.19
C ALA A 240 -16.81 27.61 0.25
N ALA A 241 -15.48 27.56 0.12
CA ALA A 241 -14.67 26.43 0.56
C ALA A 241 -14.82 26.16 2.07
N ALA A 242 -14.75 27.19 2.91
CA ALA A 242 -14.93 27.06 4.36
C ALA A 242 -16.29 26.40 4.70
N ARG A 243 -17.37 26.81 4.02
CA ARG A 243 -18.71 26.22 4.22
C ARG A 243 -18.76 24.75 3.83
N VAL A 244 -18.12 24.36 2.73
CA VAL A 244 -18.07 22.95 2.30
C VAL A 244 -17.31 22.11 3.31
N ILE A 245 -16.17 22.61 3.80
CA ILE A 245 -15.31 21.91 4.77
C ILE A 245 -16.05 21.67 6.09
N THR A 246 -16.70 22.71 6.64
CA THR A 246 -17.47 22.56 7.89
C THR A 246 -18.67 21.65 7.71
N PHE A 247 -19.39 21.79 6.60
CA PHE A 247 -20.53 20.93 6.29
C PHE A 247 -20.13 19.46 6.20
N LEU A 248 -19.01 19.14 5.55
CA LEU A 248 -18.49 17.77 5.45
C LEU A 248 -18.23 17.19 6.84
N LEU A 249 -17.55 17.94 7.72
CA LEU A 249 -17.24 17.49 9.08
C LEU A 249 -18.53 17.25 9.90
N ASP A 250 -19.49 18.16 9.84
CA ASP A 250 -20.76 18.04 10.55
C ASP A 250 -21.57 16.85 10.03
N ARG A 251 -21.59 16.65 8.70
CA ARG A 251 -22.30 15.53 8.06
C ARG A 251 -21.70 14.18 8.42
N THR A 252 -20.38 14.09 8.52
CA THR A 252 -19.64 12.88 8.92
C THR A 252 -19.91 12.57 10.40
N LYS A 253 -19.87 13.57 11.29
CA LYS A 253 -20.21 13.38 12.71
C LYS A 253 -21.65 12.93 12.94
N ALA A 254 -22.58 13.39 12.10
CA ALA A 254 -23.98 12.98 12.15
C ALA A 254 -24.27 11.66 11.43
N SER A 255 -23.25 10.99 10.87
CA SER A 255 -23.41 9.71 10.20
C SER A 255 -23.58 8.58 11.23
N ASN A 256 -24.49 7.65 10.95
CA ASN A 256 -24.64 6.42 11.73
C ASN A 256 -23.67 5.32 11.27
N ALA A 257 -22.90 5.57 10.22
CA ALA A 257 -21.84 4.68 9.75
C ALA A 257 -20.49 5.14 10.34
N PRO A 258 -19.49 4.23 10.49
CA PRO A 258 -18.12 4.57 10.89
C PRO A 258 -17.37 5.29 9.76
N THR A 259 -17.95 6.39 9.27
CA THR A 259 -17.39 7.22 8.20
C THR A 259 -16.36 8.17 8.81
N VAL A 260 -15.21 8.26 8.16
CA VAL A 260 -14.23 9.32 8.41
C VAL A 260 -14.18 10.23 7.20
N ALA A 261 -13.90 11.52 7.42
CA ALA A 261 -13.71 12.47 6.35
C ALA A 261 -12.66 13.49 6.78
N THR A 262 -11.73 13.81 5.89
CA THR A 262 -10.61 14.69 6.16
C THR A 262 -10.43 15.63 4.98
N VAL A 263 -10.31 16.93 5.26
CA VAL A 263 -9.80 17.89 4.28
C VAL A 263 -8.32 18.09 4.58
N GLY A 264 -7.49 17.42 3.79
CA GLY A 264 -6.05 17.34 4.07
C GLY A 264 -5.27 18.56 3.57
N THR A 265 -5.79 19.25 2.55
CA THR A 265 -5.12 20.39 1.93
C THR A 265 -6.11 21.48 1.56
N ILE A 266 -5.69 22.74 1.61
CA ILE A 266 -6.44 23.88 1.06
C ILE A 266 -5.46 24.94 0.53
N ARG A 267 -5.77 25.48 -0.64
CA ARG A 267 -5.02 26.57 -1.27
C ARG A 267 -5.98 27.61 -1.82
N PHE A 268 -5.71 28.88 -1.51
CA PHE A 268 -6.41 30.01 -2.10
C PHE A 268 -5.59 30.66 -3.22
N GLU A 269 -6.27 31.30 -4.16
CA GLU A 269 -5.67 32.22 -5.14
C GLU A 269 -6.43 33.56 -5.08
N PRO A 270 -5.76 34.72 -5.02
CA PRO A 270 -4.30 34.91 -5.06
C PRO A 270 -3.59 34.71 -3.70
N ASN A 271 -4.30 34.32 -2.64
CA ASN A 271 -3.77 34.17 -1.28
C ASN A 271 -3.17 35.48 -0.70
N ALA A 272 -3.90 36.59 -0.87
CA ALA A 272 -3.51 37.91 -0.35
C ALA A 272 -4.53 38.42 0.67
N ILE A 273 -4.04 38.97 1.78
CA ILE A 273 -4.86 39.37 2.94
C ILE A 273 -5.97 40.38 2.61
N ASN A 274 -5.75 41.23 1.61
CA ASN A 274 -6.66 42.31 1.21
C ASN A 274 -7.38 42.04 -0.11
N VAL A 275 -7.41 40.80 -0.59
CA VAL A 275 -8.09 40.40 -1.83
C VAL A 275 -9.07 39.27 -1.53
N ILE A 276 -10.31 39.42 -2.02
CA ILE A 276 -11.32 38.35 -1.98
C ILE A 276 -10.78 37.18 -2.82
N PRO A 277 -10.74 35.94 -2.30
CA PRO A 277 -10.23 34.80 -3.07
C PRO A 277 -11.03 34.56 -4.35
N SER A 278 -10.34 34.54 -5.50
CA SER A 278 -10.92 34.14 -6.78
C SER A 278 -10.98 32.63 -6.96
N ARG A 279 -10.17 31.87 -6.21
CA ARG A 279 -10.20 30.41 -6.28
C ARG A 279 -9.83 29.78 -4.95
N ALA A 280 -10.46 28.65 -4.65
CA ALA A 280 -10.06 27.74 -3.60
C ALA A 280 -9.92 26.33 -4.18
N VAL A 281 -8.81 25.65 -3.89
CA VAL A 281 -8.57 24.25 -4.26
C VAL A 281 -8.28 23.47 -3.00
N PHE A 282 -9.01 22.38 -2.76
CA PHE A 282 -8.81 21.51 -1.59
C PHE A 282 -9.06 20.04 -1.95
N THR A 283 -8.61 19.15 -1.06
CA THR A 283 -8.79 17.70 -1.14
C THR A 283 -9.51 17.19 0.08
#